data_AF-A0A534BGI5-F1
#
_entry.id   AF-A0A534BGI5-F1
#
_cell.length_a   1.000
_cell.length_b   1.000
_cell.length_c   1.000
_cell.angle_alpha   90.00
_cell.angle_beta   90.00
_cell.angle_gamma   90.00
#
_symmetry.space_group_name_H-M   'P 1'
#
loop_
_entity.id
_entity.type
_entity.pdbx_description
1 polymer ?
#
loop_
_entity_poly.entity_id
_entity_poly.type
_entity_poly.pdbx_seq_one_letter_code
_entity_poly.pdbx_strand_id
1 'polypeptide(L)' 'PAVSANGSANGIVWAHENASPAVLHAFDAGNLAHELYNSSQAANGRDHFGAGNKFITPMIADGKVFVGAQTGVAAFGLLR' A
#
# COMPACT_ATOMS: atom_id res chain seq x y z
N PRO A 1 -3.24 -0.70 9.16
CA PRO A 1 -1.84 -0.82 8.68
C PRO A 1 -1.39 -2.28 8.79
N ALA A 2 -0.38 -2.69 8.02
CA ALA A 2 0.21 -4.03 8.06
C ALA A 2 1.72 -3.96 7.83
N VAL A 3 2.46 -4.99 8.26
CA VAL A 3 3.92 -5.05 8.14
C VAL A 3 4.31 -6.31 7.38
N SER A 4 5.28 -6.18 6.46
CA SER A 4 5.95 -7.30 5.81
C SER A 4 7.47 -7.16 5.95
N ALA A 5 8.19 -8.28 6.07
CA ALA A 5 9.65 -8.28 6.17
C ALA A 5 10.23 -9.59 5.62
N ASN A 6 11.52 -9.58 5.28
CA ASN A 6 12.30 -10.80 5.07
C ASN A 6 13.05 -11.14 6.37
N GLY A 7 12.43 -11.95 7.23
CA GLY A 7 12.93 -12.17 8.58
C GLY A 7 12.99 -10.85 9.36
N SER A 8 14.18 -10.44 9.78
CA SER A 8 14.42 -9.15 10.44
C SER A 8 14.88 -8.03 9.50
N ALA A 9 14.95 -8.28 8.19
CA ALA A 9 15.46 -7.34 7.19
C ALA A 9 14.33 -6.79 6.30
N ASN A 10 14.58 -5.61 5.70
CA ASN A 10 13.71 -4.99 4.69
C ASN A 10 12.24 -4.87 5.14
N GLY A 11 12.02 -4.46 6.39
CA GLY A 11 10.68 -4.26 6.93
C GLY A 11 9.98 -3.10 6.23
N ILE A 12 8.73 -3.32 5.83
CA ILE A 12 7.88 -2.31 5.20
C ILE A 12 6.59 -2.19 5.99
N VAL A 13 6.24 -0.96 6.39
CA VAL A 13 4.92 -0.62 6.92
C VAL A 13 4.03 -0.19 5.77
N TRP A 14 2.95 -0.94 5.55
CA TRP A 14 1.90 -0.63 4.59
C TRP A 14 0.75 0.08 5.30
N ALA A 15 0.41 1.27 4.83
CA ALA A 15 -0.65 2.10 5.42
C ALA A 15 -1.59 2.63 4.32
N HIS A 16 -2.87 2.71 4.65
CA HIS A 16 -3.89 3.27 3.78
C HIS A 16 -4.32 4.64 4.29
N GLU A 17 -4.29 5.64 3.41
CA GLU A 17 -4.86 6.96 3.63
C GLU A 17 -6.29 7.00 3.09
N ASN A 18 -7.23 7.44 3.94
CA ASN A 18 -8.61 7.63 3.54
C ASN A 18 -8.79 8.99 2.83
N ALA A 19 -8.43 9.01 1.54
CA ALA A 19 -8.55 10.14 0.63
C ALA A 19 -9.36 9.78 -0.63
N SER A 20 -9.52 10.71 -1.58
CA SER A 20 -10.16 10.44 -2.89
C SER A 20 -9.33 11.03 -4.03
N PRO A 21 -8.56 10.22 -4.78
CA PRO A 21 -8.43 8.76 -4.66
C PRO A 21 -7.73 8.33 -3.36
N ALA A 22 -8.01 7.11 -2.92
CA ALA A 22 -7.32 6.47 -1.80
C ALA A 22 -5.81 6.35 -2.08
N VAL A 23 -4.99 6.44 -1.05
CA VAL A 23 -3.54 6.29 -1.18
C VAL A 23 -3.05 5.10 -0.36
N LEU A 24 -2.34 4.19 -1.02
CA LEU A 24 -1.57 3.14 -0.36
C LEU A 24 -0.14 3.63 -0.23
N HIS A 25 0.37 3.68 0.99
CA HIS A 25 1.74 4.04 1.33
C HIS A 25 2.53 2.81 1.77
N ALA A 26 3.82 2.82 1.48
CA ALA A 26 4.83 1.93 2.01
C ALA A 26 5.97 2.75 2.59
N PHE A 27 6.31 2.51 3.86
CA PHE A 27 7.39 3.16 4.57
C PHE A 27 8.44 2.14 5.01
N ASP A 28 9.68 2.60 5.15
CA ASP A 28 10.72 1.86 5.86
C ASP A 28 10.29 1.65 7.32
N ALA A 29 10.19 0.39 7.77
CA ALA A 29 9.72 0.07 9.11
C ALA A 29 10.67 0.51 10.23
N GLY A 30 11.95 0.75 9.94
CA GLY A 30 12.93 1.29 10.87
C GLY A 30 12.92 2.81 10.95
N ASN A 31 12.39 3.51 9.93
CA ASN A 31 12.25 4.96 9.92
C ASN A 31 11.08 5.42 9.05
N LEU A 32 9.94 5.71 9.69
CA LEU A 32 8.71 6.14 8.99
C LEU A 32 8.82 7.51 8.28
N ALA A 33 9.89 8.28 8.52
CA ALA A 33 10.16 9.48 7.72
C ALA A 33 10.61 9.14 6.29
N HIS A 34 10.98 7.89 6.02
CA HIS A 34 11.38 7.41 4.71
C HIS A 34 10.24 6.64 4.04
N GLU A 35 9.51 7.33 3.15
CA GLU A 35 8.52 6.70 2.27
C GLU A 35 9.21 6.00 1.09
N LEU A 36 8.90 4.73 0.91
CA LEU A 36 9.42 3.88 -0.17
C LEU A 36 8.52 3.94 -1.41
N TYR A 37 7.21 4.07 -1.19
CA TYR A 37 6.22 4.12 -2.25
C TYR A 37 4.91 4.75 -1.75
N ASN A 38 4.24 5.51 -2.62
CA ASN A 38 2.82 5.84 -2.52
C ASN A 38 2.11 5.55 -3.86
N SER A 39 0.82 5.24 -3.83
CA SER A 39 0.06 4.90 -5.04
C SER A 39 -0.28 6.11 -5.93
N SER A 40 -0.04 7.34 -5.47
CA SER A 40 -0.30 8.56 -6.24
C SER A 40 0.89 8.99 -7.12
N GLN A 41 2.09 8.45 -6.88
CA GLN A 41 3.28 8.78 -7.69
C GLN A 41 3.29 8.11 -9.07
N ALA A 42 2.48 7.09 -9.28
CA ALA A 42 2.47 6.34 -10.54
C ALA A 42 1.91 7.20 -11.68
N ALA A 43 2.65 7.28 -12.79
CA ALA A 43 2.23 8.04 -13.97
C ALA A 43 0.82 7.66 -14.45
N ASN A 44 0.07 8.66 -14.91
CA ASN A 44 -1.29 8.53 -15.42
C ASN A 44 -2.29 7.88 -14.43
N GLY A 45 -1.99 7.90 -13.12
CA GLY A 45 -2.88 7.35 -12.09
C GLY A 45 -3.02 5.82 -12.14
N ARG A 46 -2.03 5.11 -12.71
CA ARG A 46 -2.05 3.63 -12.84
C ARG A 46 -2.42 2.91 -11.54
N ASP A 47 -1.92 3.41 -10.41
CA ASP A 47 -2.11 2.80 -9.09
C ASP A 47 -3.30 3.38 -8.29
N HIS A 48 -4.12 4.24 -8.90
CA HIS A 48 -5.34 4.71 -8.25
C HIS A 48 -6.36 3.57 -8.15
N PHE A 49 -6.96 3.40 -6.96
CA PHE A 49 -7.86 2.27 -6.68
C PHE A 49 -9.23 2.69 -6.13
N GLY A 50 -9.69 3.87 -6.53
CA GLY A 50 -11.00 4.42 -6.15
C GLY A 50 -10.95 5.28 -4.89
N ALA A 51 -12.12 5.55 -4.31
CA ALA A 51 -12.26 6.37 -3.11
C ALA A 51 -11.86 5.59 -1.84
N GLY A 52 -11.31 6.33 -0.88
CA GLY A 52 -10.89 5.82 0.43
C GLY A 52 -12.04 5.22 1.23
N ASN A 53 -11.71 4.24 2.05
CA ASN A 53 -12.65 3.59 2.95
C ASN A 53 -12.02 3.41 4.36
N LYS A 54 -12.84 3.24 5.39
CA LYS A 54 -12.38 3.14 6.79
C LYS A 54 -12.18 1.69 7.19
N PHE A 55 -11.31 1.48 8.19
CA PHE A 55 -11.09 0.19 8.85
C PHE A 55 -10.57 -0.93 7.94
N ILE A 56 -9.79 -0.58 6.92
CA ILE A 56 -9.14 -1.55 6.04
C ILE A 56 -7.73 -1.84 6.55
N THR A 57 -7.40 -3.13 6.64
CA THR A 57 -6.04 -3.59 6.91
C THR A 57 -5.48 -4.21 5.63
N PRO A 58 -4.37 -3.68 5.06
CA PRO A 58 -3.73 -4.31 3.91
C PRO A 58 -3.30 -5.74 4.22
N MET A 59 -3.40 -6.64 3.25
CA MET A 59 -2.86 -8.00 3.32
C MET A 59 -1.66 -8.12 2.38
N ILE A 60 -0.57 -8.71 2.86
CA ILE A 60 0.63 -8.95 2.04
C ILE A 60 0.79 -10.45 1.87
N ALA A 61 0.79 -10.92 0.63
CA ALA A 61 0.98 -12.33 0.30
C ALA A 61 1.60 -12.46 -1.09
N ASP A 62 2.52 -13.43 -1.26
CA ASP A 62 3.13 -13.75 -2.55
C ASP A 62 3.66 -12.52 -3.33
N GLY A 63 4.38 -11.66 -2.62
CA GLY A 63 4.98 -10.43 -3.18
C GLY A 63 3.97 -9.38 -3.63
N LYS A 64 2.70 -9.47 -3.21
CA LYS A 64 1.64 -8.52 -3.54
C LYS A 64 1.00 -7.94 -2.29
N VAL A 65 0.47 -6.74 -2.44
CA VAL A 65 -0.31 -6.05 -1.41
C VAL A 65 -1.75 -5.93 -1.87
N PHE A 66 -2.66 -6.42 -1.04
CA PHE A 66 -4.09 -6.41 -1.30
C PHE A 66 -4.77 -5.42 -0.37
N VAL A 67 -5.55 -4.51 -0.94
CA VAL A 67 -6.29 -3.48 -0.20
C VAL A 67 -7.76 -3.60 -0.57
N GLY A 68 -8.63 -3.74 0.43
CA GLY A 68 -10.07 -3.68 0.20
C GLY A 68 -10.47 -2.30 -0.31
N ALA A 69 -11.24 -2.23 -1.39
CA ALA A 69 -11.89 -1.03 -1.89
C ALA A 69 -13.40 -1.11 -1.63
N GLN A 70 -14.15 -0.05 -1.93
CA GLN A 70 -15.60 -0.03 -1.68
C GLN A 70 -16.36 -1.13 -2.44
N THR A 71 -15.91 -1.48 -3.64
CA THR A 71 -16.60 -2.40 -4.56
C THR A 71 -15.71 -3.55 -5.05
N GLY A 72 -14.53 -3.74 -4.46
CA GLY A 72 -13.57 -4.74 -4.92
C GLY A 72 -12.30 -4.80 -4.08
N VAL A 73 -11.24 -5.39 -4.65
CA VAL A 73 -9.91 -5.49 -4.04
C VAL A 73 -8.88 -4.96 -5.02
N ALA A 74 -8.05 -4.02 -4.56
CA ALA A 74 -6.89 -3.55 -5.29
C ALA A 74 -5.69 -4.44 -4.98
N ALA A 75 -4.95 -4.86 -6.01
CA ALA A 75 -3.77 -5.69 -5.88
C ALA A 75 -2.56 -4.97 -6.48
N PHE A 76 -1.55 -4.72 -5.64
CA PHE A 76 -0.31 -4.06 -6.01
C PHE A 76 0.84 -5.07 -6.01
N GLY A 77 1.76 -4.93 -6.97
CA GLY A 77 2.95 -5.76 -7.08
C GLY A 77 4.06 -5.04 -7.84
N LEU A 78 5.19 -5.71 -8.02
CA LEU A 78 6.31 -5.18 -8.78
C LEU A 78 5.90 -4.85 -10.22
N LEU A 79 6.37 -3.70 -10.72
CA LEU A 79 6.21 -3.30 -12.12
C LEU A 79 6.95 -4.30 -13.02
N ARG A 80 6.36 -4.64 -14.16
CA ARG A 80 6.96 -5.47 -15.21
C ARG A 80 7.02 -4.69 -16.52
#